data_AF-U2W9F5-F1
#
_entry.id   AF-U2W9F5-F1
#
_cell.length_a   1.000
_cell.length_b   1.000
_cell.length_c   1.000
_cell.angle_alpha   90.00
_cell.angle_beta   90.00
_cell.angle_gamma   90.00
#
_symmetry.space_group_name_H-M   'P 1'
#
loop_
_entity.id
_entity.type
_entity.pdbx_description
1 polymer ?
#
loop_
_entity_poly.entity_id
_entity_poly.type
_entity_poly.pdbx_seq_one_letter_code
_entity_poly.pdbx_strand_id
1 'polypeptide(L)'
;MRFAEELRFGAHAKKHRRYLLENIEKGRFQPGAFLIAEAEPPRLFEIYPSYWLLEPHFKERDLLILGIGYGRPDTFRLLQKMVEERLSREE
;
A
#
# COMPACT_ATOMS: atom_id res chain seq x y z
N MET A 1 7.61 6.95 6.80
CA MET A 1 7.14 5.96 5.81
C MET A 1 8.33 5.31 5.11
N ARG A 2 8.29 3.98 4.98
CA ARG A 2 9.30 3.14 4.31
C ARG A 2 8.56 2.19 3.35
N PHE A 3 9.22 1.77 2.27
CA PHE A 3 8.67 0.78 1.34
C PHE A 3 9.39 -0.54 1.53
N ALA A 4 8.65 -1.66 1.49
CA ALA A 4 9.26 -2.98 1.50
C ALA A 4 10.14 -3.20 0.26
N GLU A 5 11.21 -4.00 0.41
CA GLU A 5 12.09 -4.36 -0.71
C GLU A 5 11.31 -5.03 -1.84
N GLU A 6 10.40 -5.94 -1.49
CA GLU A 6 9.48 -6.59 -2.42
C GLU A 6 8.11 -5.89 -2.46
N LEU A 7 8.11 -4.59 -2.78
CA LEU A 7 6.87 -3.82 -2.87
C LEU A 7 5.91 -4.40 -3.91
N ARG A 8 4.69 -4.75 -3.46
CA ARG A 8 3.68 -5.39 -4.29
C ARG A 8 2.81 -4.35 -4.98
N PHE A 9 2.38 -4.65 -6.21
CA PHE A 9 1.52 -3.75 -6.98
C PHE A 9 0.27 -4.48 -7.47
N GLY A 10 -0.87 -3.79 -7.41
CA GLY A 10 -2.07 -4.21 -8.13
C GLY A 10 -1.81 -4.22 -9.64
N ALA A 11 -2.61 -4.99 -10.39
CA ALA A 11 -2.41 -5.15 -11.82
C ALA A 11 -2.52 -3.80 -12.56
N HIS A 12 -3.42 -2.92 -12.13
CA HIS A 12 -3.54 -1.57 -12.66
C HIS A 12 -2.38 -0.68 -12.17
N ALA A 13 -2.10 -0.68 -10.87
CA ALA A 13 -1.00 0.10 -10.30
C ALA A 13 0.37 -0.24 -10.94
N LYS A 14 0.60 -1.52 -11.27
CA LYS A 14 1.85 -2.00 -11.86
C LYS A 14 2.18 -1.35 -13.21
N LYS A 15 1.17 -0.96 -13.99
CA LYS A 15 1.33 -0.25 -15.27
C LYS A 15 1.94 1.14 -15.09
N HIS A 16 1.70 1.76 -13.94
CA HIS A 16 2.15 3.10 -13.60
C HIS A 16 3.11 3.11 -12.39
N ARG A 17 3.74 1.96 -12.08
CA ARG A 17 4.49 1.75 -10.82
C ARG A 17 5.52 2.82 -10.53
N ARG A 18 6.30 3.22 -11.55
CA ARG A 18 7.38 4.21 -11.41
C ARG A 18 6.80 5.58 -11.06
N TYR A 19 5.79 6.01 -11.80
CA TYR A 19 5.12 7.28 -11.57
C TYR A 19 4.44 7.33 -10.19
N LEU A 20 3.75 6.25 -9.80
CA LEU A 20 3.10 6.17 -8.49
C LEU A 20 4.14 6.24 -7.37
N LEU A 21 5.19 5.43 -7.44
CA LEU A 21 6.23 5.39 -6.41
C LEU A 21 6.92 6.75 -6.25
N GLU A 22 7.40 7.34 -7.34
CA GLU A 22 8.09 8.65 -7.31
C GLU A 22 7.21 9.77 -6.71
N ASN A 23 5.89 9.74 -6.92
CA ASN A 23 4.98 10.74 -6.37
C ASN A 23 4.61 10.46 -4.91
N ILE A 24 4.36 9.20 -4.56
CA ILE A 24 4.01 8.78 -3.19
C ILE A 24 5.20 9.03 -2.25
N GLU A 25 6.42 8.72 -2.68
CA GLU A 25 7.66 9.05 -1.96
C GLU A 25 7.80 10.54 -1.66
N LYS A 26 7.37 11.39 -2.60
CA LYS A 26 7.35 12.85 -2.44
C LYS A 26 6.16 13.35 -1.60
N GLY A 27 5.36 12.45 -1.03
CA GLY A 27 4.16 12.80 -0.26
C GLY A 27 3.07 13.47 -1.10
N ARG A 28 3.05 13.22 -2.42
CA ARG A 28 2.07 13.82 -3.33
C ARG A 28 0.83 12.94 -3.40
N PHE A 29 -0.33 13.56 -3.27
CA PHE A 29 -1.61 12.91 -3.48
C PHE A 29 -1.70 12.31 -4.89
N GLN A 30 -2.18 11.06 -4.98
CA GLN A 30 -2.39 10.34 -6.23
C GLN A 30 -3.83 9.83 -6.29
N PRO A 31 -4.75 10.52 -6.99
CA PRO A 31 -6.17 10.15 -7.05
C PRO A 31 -6.36 8.66 -7.36
N GLY A 32 -7.15 7.98 -6.54
CA GLY A 32 -7.46 6.56 -6.71
C GLY A 32 -6.37 5.59 -6.26
N ALA A 33 -5.17 6.05 -5.88
CA ALA A 33 -4.15 5.17 -5.31
C ALA A 33 -4.44 4.83 -3.84
N PHE A 34 -4.16 3.59 -3.45
CA PHE A 34 -4.25 3.09 -2.08
C PHE A 34 -2.94 2.45 -1.68
N LEU A 35 -2.49 2.75 -0.47
CA LEU A 35 -1.31 2.17 0.18
C LEU A 35 -1.76 1.05 1.09
N ILE A 36 -1.14 -0.12 0.96
CA ILE A 36 -1.32 -1.25 1.86
C ILE A 36 -0.08 -1.30 2.75
N ALA A 37 -0.28 -1.08 4.05
CA ALA A 37 0.77 -1.06 5.05
C ALA A 37 0.71 -2.30 5.95
N GLU A 38 1.84 -2.62 6.58
CA GLU A 38 1.87 -3.54 7.71
C GLU A 38 0.98 -3.01 8.84
N ALA A 39 0.28 -3.93 9.52
CA ALA A 39 -0.56 -3.61 10.65
C ALA A 39 -0.02 -4.24 11.93
N GLU A 40 -0.37 -3.64 13.07
CA GLU A 40 -0.18 -4.28 14.35
C GLU A 40 -1.19 -5.44 14.54
N PRO A 41 -0.76 -6.58 15.11
CA PRO A 41 -1.65 -7.68 15.47
C PRO A 41 -2.84 -7.21 16.33
N PRO A 42 -4.04 -7.77 16.15
CA PRO A 42 -4.36 -8.96 15.36
C PRO A 42 -4.67 -8.66 13.88
N ARG A 43 -4.48 -7.42 13.42
CA ARG A 43 -4.73 -7.06 12.02
C ARG A 43 -3.54 -7.46 11.17
N LEU A 44 -3.81 -7.91 9.94
CA LEU A 44 -2.75 -8.30 9.00
C LEU A 44 -2.20 -7.09 8.23
N PHE A 45 -3.10 -6.21 7.77
CA PHE A 45 -2.78 -5.06 6.93
C PHE A 45 -3.66 -3.87 7.25
N GLU A 46 -3.13 -2.66 7.04
CA GLU A 46 -3.88 -1.41 7.03
C GLU A 46 -3.94 -0.85 5.61
N ILE A 47 -5.06 -0.24 5.24
CA ILE A 47 -5.24 0.32 3.90
C ILE A 47 -5.49 1.82 4.03
N TYR A 48 -4.63 2.61 3.39
CA TYR A 48 -4.70 4.05 3.40
C TYR A 48 -4.92 4.60 2.00
N PRO A 49 -5.95 5.41 1.77
CA PRO A 49 -6.06 6.14 0.52
C PRO A 49 -4.93 7.19 0.45
N SER A 50 -4.41 7.43 -0.74
CA SER A 50 -3.23 8.30 -0.95
C SER A 50 -3.40 9.74 -0.48
N TYR A 51 -4.63 10.23 -0.28
CA TYR A 51 -4.85 11.59 0.24
C TYR A 51 -4.34 11.74 1.68
N TRP A 52 -4.18 10.64 2.43
CA TRP A 52 -3.56 10.68 3.75
C TRP A 52 -2.11 11.16 3.70
N LEU A 53 -1.43 11.07 2.56
CA LEU A 53 -0.11 11.65 2.37
C LEU A 53 -0.08 13.18 2.51
N LEU A 54 -1.24 13.85 2.45
CA LEU A 54 -1.34 15.29 2.69
C LEU A 54 -1.35 15.62 4.19
N GLU A 55 -1.77 14.67 5.03
CA GLU A 55 -1.92 14.87 6.47
C GLU A 55 -0.56 14.80 7.18
N PRO A 56 -0.18 15.84 7.96
CA PRO A 56 1.10 15.86 8.68
C PRO A 56 1.32 14.63 9.57
N HIS A 57 0.28 14.25 10.33
CA HIS A 57 0.33 13.09 11.23
C HIS A 57 0.59 11.77 10.51
N PHE A 58 0.17 11.63 9.24
CA PHE A 58 0.45 10.41 8.48
C PHE A 58 1.92 10.31 8.08
N LYS A 59 2.57 11.45 7.80
CA LYS A 59 4.00 11.50 7.44
C LYS A 59 4.90 11.14 8.61
N GLU A 60 4.47 11.50 9.82
CA GLU A 60 5.17 11.24 11.08
C GLU A 60 5.08 9.77 11.51
N ARG A 61 4.11 9.00 10.98
CA ARG A 61 4.01 7.56 11.28
C ARG A 61 5.13 6.77 10.61
N ASP A 62 5.70 5.85 11.37
CA ASP A 62 6.59 4.82 10.83
C ASP A 62 5.79 3.67 10.21
N LEU A 63 5.25 3.93 9.01
CA LEU A 63 4.53 2.93 8.23
C LEU A 63 5.48 2.19 7.29
N LEU A 64 5.42 0.87 7.31
CA LEU A 64 6.00 0.01 6.29
C LEU A 64 4.95 -0.28 5.21
N ILE A 65 5.12 0.29 4.01
CA ILE A 65 4.24 0.06 2.87
C ILE A 65 4.65 -1.24 2.18
N LEU A 66 3.72 -2.20 2.15
CA LEU A 66 3.89 -3.52 1.58
C LEU A 66 3.33 -3.62 0.16
N GLY A 67 2.36 -2.75 -0.19
CA GLY A 67 1.86 -2.70 -1.54
C GLY A 67 1.08 -1.45 -1.92
N ILE A 68 0.86 -1.28 -3.22
CA ILE A 68 0.13 -0.15 -3.80
C ILE A 68 -0.91 -0.67 -4.79
N GLY A 69 -2.17 -0.27 -4.60
CA GLY A 69 -3.28 -0.55 -5.50
C GLY A 69 -3.80 0.72 -6.18
N TYR A 70 -4.49 0.57 -7.32
CA TYR A 70 -5.11 1.69 -8.03
C TYR A 70 -6.60 1.44 -8.29
N GLY A 71 -7.44 2.14 -7.54
CA GLY A 71 -8.88 1.90 -7.45
C GLY A 71 -9.20 0.73 -6.52
N ARG A 72 -10.44 0.69 -6.01
CA ARG A 72 -10.89 -0.35 -5.06
C ARG A 72 -10.75 -1.77 -5.61
N PRO A 73 -11.18 -2.10 -6.85
CA PRO A 73 -11.10 -3.48 -7.34
C PRO A 73 -9.66 -4.01 -7.46
N ASP A 74 -8.73 -3.16 -7.92
CA ASP A 74 -7.31 -3.52 -8.05
C ASP A 74 -6.67 -3.72 -6.67
N THR A 75 -6.97 -2.81 -5.74
CA THR A 75 -6.47 -2.85 -4.36
C THR A 75 -6.95 -4.10 -3.63
N PHE A 76 -8.23 -4.44 -3.72
CA PHE A 76 -8.76 -5.63 -3.04
C PHE A 76 -8.26 -6.94 -3.63
N ARG A 77 -8.06 -7.02 -4.96
CA ARG A 77 -7.43 -8.20 -5.59
C ARG A 77 -5.98 -8.38 -5.14
N LEU A 78 -5.24 -7.28 -4.98
CA LEU A 78 -3.89 -7.34 -4.41
C LEU A 78 -3.94 -7.80 -2.95
N LEU A 79 -4.79 -7.16 -2.14
CA LEU A 79 -4.93 -7.46 -0.72
C LEU A 79 -5.30 -8.92 -0.48
N GLN A 80 -6.25 -9.46 -1.25
CA GLN A 80 -6.67 -10.86 -1.15
C GLN A 80 -5.46 -11.81 -1.28
N LYS A 81 -4.63 -11.62 -2.31
CA LYS A 81 -3.42 -12.42 -2.52
C LYS A 81 -2.43 -12.29 -1.36
N MET A 82 -2.26 -11.06 -0.86
CA MET A 82 -1.36 -10.82 0.28
C MET A 82 -1.85 -11.50 1.56
N VAL A 83 -3.17 -11.54 1.79
CA VAL A 83 -3.77 -12.25 2.92
C VAL A 83 -3.62 -13.76 2.77
N GLU A 84 -3.94 -14.31 1.59
CA GLU A 84 -3.77 -15.74 1.29
C GLU A 84 -2.32 -16.19 1.52
N GLU A 85 -1.34 -15.42 0.99
CA GLU A 85 0.10 -15.70 1.17
C GLU A 85 0.56 -15.56 2.63
N ARG A 86 -0.05 -14.66 3.41
CA ARG A 86 0.31 -14.46 4.83
C ARG A 86 -0.18 -15.61 5.69
N LEU A 87 -1.42 -16.05 5.45
CA LEU A 87 -2.03 -17.16 6.18
C LEU A 87 -1.37 -18.50 5.84
N SER A 88 -0.99 -18.72 4.57
CA SER A 88 -0.31 -19.95 4.15
C SER A 88 1.13 -20.09 4.68
N ARG A 89 1.70 -19.04 5.28
CA ARG A 89 3.06 -19.05 5.88
C ARG A 89 3.03 -19.25 7.40
N GLU A 90 1.86 -19.15 8.02
CA GLU A 90 1.68 -19.37 9.46
C GLU A 90 1.31 -20.83 9.78
N GLU A 91 0.99 -21.65 8.75
CA GLU A 91 0.88 -23.12 8.81
C GLU A 91 2.22 -23.82 8.55
#